data_AF-A0A4P6VMI2-F1
#
_entry.id   AF-A0A4P6VMI2-F1
#
_cell.length_a   1.000
_cell.length_b   1.000
_cell.length_c   1.000
_cell.angle_alpha   90.00
_cell.angle_beta   90.00
_cell.angle_gamma   90.00
#
_symmetry.space_group_name_H-M   'P 1'
#
loop_
_entity.id
_entity.type
_entity.pdbx_description
1 polymer ?
#
loop_
_entity_poly.entity_id
_entity_poly.type
_entity_poly.pdbx_seq_one_letter_code
_entity_poly.pdbx_strand_id
1 'polypeptide(L)'
;MMKKWIFMLAFGSSVAQADMLDALNAYEQKDFAEAQQQFQQLIPLGNELAAFNLGAMAYQGDGQEQNIVQALGYFMLAAELKHEQAKSLLLSVSKAASEQQLEQANDFFIELKQRVKILDTNLHNTRADSTPQPIKRVPPDYPKTAAMAGQFGYVKARFLVDEQGKVTAVDTVDAYPKSVFERASIKAIKRWRYEPSNQKQLLNVRLDFSLSGGVDVSAVEEIVNKHNLWNYAVSGSPNHQFALGTLLSLVDIQSGNLYRYDPELPMTATTDFSVFKNQAEVKVDFSGFLGRALVRVAADGTITEQISADVEPKSKVESLVGLKLKGKITTDVYNVSTYTLFDGHRKVRVMPSLQVSPAMSGMFWWEQAAKNGSLEAQRVMAAYDKQWEAYLLNEQDAEVMAWAGSKLLIDGQREQGMQLLEQALAKNYKLAADMKKQFM
;
A
#
# COMPACT_ATOMS: atom_id res chain seq x y z
N MET A 1 6.30 41.15 -6.86
CA MET A 1 7.31 40.18 -7.35
C MET A 1 7.57 39.14 -6.28
N MET A 2 6.83 38.02 -6.29
CA MET A 2 7.03 36.90 -5.35
C MET A 2 7.67 35.73 -6.11
N LYS A 3 8.86 35.32 -5.67
CA LYS A 3 9.62 34.20 -6.23
C LYS A 3 8.87 32.89 -5.96
N LYS A 4 8.42 32.20 -7.02
CA LYS A 4 7.98 30.80 -6.98
C LYS A 4 9.22 29.94 -6.81
N TRP A 5 9.37 29.28 -5.66
CA TRP A 5 10.38 28.24 -5.48
C TRP A 5 9.77 26.91 -5.90
N ILE A 6 10.01 26.52 -7.14
CA ILE A 6 9.83 25.15 -7.61
C ILE A 6 11.05 24.40 -7.09
N PHE A 7 10.87 23.47 -6.15
CA PHE A 7 11.92 22.53 -5.79
C PHE A 7 12.12 21.59 -6.99
N MET A 8 13.16 21.89 -7.77
CA MET A 8 13.68 21.01 -8.81
C MET A 8 14.36 19.83 -8.08
N LEU A 9 13.75 18.65 -8.17
CA LEU A 9 14.39 17.41 -7.75
C LEU A 9 15.64 17.21 -8.60
N ALA A 10 16.81 17.25 -7.95
CA ALA A 10 18.07 16.95 -8.62
C ALA A 10 18.11 15.46 -8.95
N PHE A 11 17.92 15.13 -10.23
CA PHE A 11 18.20 13.81 -10.78
C PHE A 11 19.71 13.58 -10.75
N GLY A 12 20.17 12.78 -9.79
CA GLY A 12 21.39 11.99 -10.00
C GLY A 12 21.09 10.99 -11.10
N SER A 13 21.99 10.83 -12.06
CA SER A 13 21.90 9.86 -13.15
C SER A 13 21.99 8.42 -12.62
N SER A 14 20.91 7.94 -12.01
CA SER A 14 20.48 6.56 -12.16
C SER A 14 19.85 6.43 -13.54
N VAL A 15 20.04 5.31 -14.23
CA VAL A 15 19.14 4.94 -15.34
C VAL A 15 17.72 5.11 -14.80
N ALA A 16 16.95 6.04 -15.37
CA ALA A 16 15.61 6.28 -14.89
C ALA A 16 14.83 4.97 -15.04
N GLN A 17 14.30 4.46 -13.93
CA GLN A 17 13.44 3.29 -13.97
C GLN A 17 12.23 3.64 -14.83
N ALA A 18 11.84 2.75 -15.74
CA ALA A 18 10.72 3.04 -16.61
C ALA A 18 9.45 3.36 -15.81
N ASP A 19 8.72 4.37 -16.27
CA ASP A 19 7.50 4.82 -15.62
C ASP A 19 6.41 5.18 -16.63
N MET A 20 5.15 5.04 -16.20
CA MET A 20 4.00 5.16 -17.09
C MET A 20 3.86 6.57 -17.69
N LEU A 21 4.25 7.61 -16.94
CA LEU A 21 4.15 8.99 -17.41
C LEU A 21 5.18 9.28 -18.50
N ASP A 22 6.42 8.83 -18.32
CA ASP A 22 7.47 8.98 -19.32
C ASP A 22 7.14 8.19 -20.60
N ALA A 23 6.56 6.99 -20.46
CA ALA A 23 6.09 6.19 -21.59
C ALA A 23 4.99 6.90 -22.41
N LEU A 24 3.99 7.49 -21.73
CA LEU A 24 2.92 8.25 -22.38
C LEU A 24 3.45 9.53 -23.02
N ASN A 25 4.35 10.26 -22.36
CA ASN A 25 4.98 11.45 -22.91
C ASN A 25 5.76 11.13 -24.19
N ALA A 26 6.52 10.02 -24.21
CA ALA A 26 7.23 9.56 -25.40
C ALA A 26 6.26 9.24 -26.54
N TYR A 27 5.15 8.55 -26.24
CA TYR A 27 4.11 8.24 -27.22
C TYR A 27 3.46 9.50 -27.80
N GLU A 28 3.09 10.47 -26.96
CA GLU A 28 2.52 11.76 -27.40
C GLU A 28 3.49 12.55 -28.27
N GLN A 29 4.79 12.46 -28.00
CA GLN A 29 5.85 13.05 -28.80
C GLN A 29 6.17 12.26 -30.08
N LYS A 30 5.48 11.14 -30.31
CA LYS A 30 5.70 10.18 -31.40
C LYS A 30 7.07 9.51 -31.38
N ASP A 31 7.73 9.52 -30.23
CA ASP A 31 8.89 8.67 -29.97
C ASP A 31 8.40 7.27 -29.59
N PHE A 32 7.89 6.55 -30.59
CA PHE A 32 7.29 5.25 -30.40
C PHE A 32 8.30 4.19 -29.96
N ALA A 33 9.58 4.35 -30.31
CA ALA A 33 10.62 3.44 -29.87
C ALA A 33 10.82 3.52 -28.35
N GLU A 34 10.97 4.75 -27.83
CA GLU A 34 11.08 4.96 -26.38
C GLU A 34 9.79 4.55 -25.65
N ALA A 35 8.62 4.94 -26.17
CA ALA A 35 7.34 4.54 -25.57
C ALA A 35 7.19 3.02 -25.48
N GLN A 36 7.50 2.30 -26.56
CA GLN A 36 7.44 0.85 -26.59
C GLN A 36 8.42 0.21 -25.60
N GLN A 37 9.65 0.73 -25.52
CA GLN A 37 10.65 0.25 -24.56
C GLN A 37 10.18 0.45 -23.11
N GLN A 38 9.63 1.63 -22.79
CA GLN A 38 9.13 1.98 -21.46
C GLN A 38 7.94 1.09 -21.08
N PHE A 39 6.91 0.97 -21.93
CA PHE A 39 5.78 0.09 -21.65
C PHE A 39 6.21 -1.37 -21.47
N GLN A 40 7.17 -1.87 -22.26
CA GLN A 40 7.67 -3.25 -22.11
C GLN A 40 8.33 -3.51 -20.76
N GLN A 41 9.01 -2.51 -20.18
CA GLN A 41 9.61 -2.61 -18.85
C GLN A 41 8.57 -2.61 -17.72
N LEU A 42 7.35 -2.13 -17.98
CA LEU A 42 6.25 -2.15 -17.01
C LEU A 42 5.45 -3.48 -17.03
N ILE A 43 5.63 -4.33 -18.04
CA ILE A 43 4.95 -5.65 -18.12
C ILE A 43 5.30 -6.57 -16.94
N PRO A 44 6.57 -6.72 -16.50
CA PRO A 44 6.89 -7.49 -15.29
C PRO A 44 6.15 -7.00 -14.04
N LEU A 45 5.78 -5.73 -13.97
CA LEU A 45 5.05 -5.13 -12.86
C LEU A 45 3.56 -5.44 -12.88
N GLY A 46 3.07 -6.15 -13.90
CA GLY A 46 1.64 -6.41 -14.07
C GLY A 46 0.86 -5.13 -14.39
N ASN A 47 1.49 -4.19 -15.08
CA ASN A 47 0.86 -2.93 -15.46
C ASN A 47 -0.13 -3.13 -16.63
N GLU A 48 -1.41 -2.97 -16.33
CA GLU A 48 -2.51 -3.18 -17.27
C GLU A 48 -2.58 -2.08 -18.34
N LEU A 49 -2.18 -0.85 -18.00
CA LEU A 49 -2.15 0.28 -18.94
C LEU A 49 -1.02 0.11 -19.96
N ALA A 50 0.15 -0.36 -19.54
CA ALA A 50 1.27 -0.62 -20.44
C ALA A 50 0.94 -1.74 -21.42
N ALA A 51 0.32 -2.84 -20.94
CA ALA A 51 -0.18 -3.90 -21.80
C ALA A 51 -1.21 -3.37 -22.80
N PHE A 52 -2.17 -2.55 -22.36
CA PHE A 52 -3.16 -1.96 -23.23
C PHE A 52 -2.54 -1.05 -24.30
N ASN A 53 -1.62 -0.17 -23.93
CA ASN A 53 -0.96 0.76 -24.86
C ASN A 53 -0.08 0.02 -25.88
N LEU A 54 0.66 -1.03 -25.47
CA LEU A 54 1.39 -1.87 -26.42
C LEU A 54 0.46 -2.58 -27.41
N GLY A 55 -0.70 -3.04 -26.94
CA GLY A 55 -1.73 -3.61 -27.81
C GLY A 55 -2.28 -2.58 -28.81
N ALA A 56 -2.53 -1.35 -28.35
CA ALA A 56 -2.98 -0.25 -29.20
C ALA A 56 -1.93 0.15 -30.24
N MET A 57 -0.65 0.26 -29.84
CA MET A 57 0.47 0.53 -30.75
C MET A 57 0.58 -0.55 -31.83
N ALA A 58 0.51 -1.82 -31.45
CA ALA A 58 0.56 -2.93 -32.41
C ALA A 58 -0.66 -2.96 -33.35
N TYR A 59 -1.83 -2.58 -32.86
CA TYR A 59 -3.06 -2.50 -33.65
C TYR A 59 -3.03 -1.34 -34.65
N GLN A 60 -2.48 -0.18 -34.27
CA GLN A 60 -2.38 1.01 -35.11
C GLN A 60 -1.17 0.98 -36.05
N GLY A 61 -0.13 0.21 -35.72
CA GLY A 61 1.15 0.26 -36.41
C GLY A 61 2.02 1.47 -36.00
N ASP A 62 1.91 1.90 -34.73
CA ASP A 62 2.71 2.99 -34.21
C ASP A 62 4.12 2.50 -33.86
N GLY A 63 5.12 2.96 -34.61
CA GLY A 63 6.52 2.56 -34.44
C GLY A 63 6.87 1.16 -34.97
N GLN A 64 5.89 0.44 -35.55
CA GLN A 64 6.05 -0.88 -36.13
C GLN A 64 5.00 -1.15 -37.22
N GLU A 65 5.16 -2.19 -38.02
CA GLU A 65 4.06 -2.64 -38.89
C GLU A 65 2.86 -3.12 -38.06
N GLN A 66 1.64 -2.92 -38.59
CA GLN A 66 0.43 -3.40 -37.93
C GLN A 66 0.52 -4.90 -37.69
N ASN A 67 0.30 -5.31 -36.44
CA ASN A 67 0.43 -6.70 -36.01
C ASN A 67 -0.76 -7.12 -35.14
N ILE A 68 -1.74 -7.76 -35.76
CA ILE A 68 -2.98 -8.20 -35.11
C ILE A 68 -2.71 -9.25 -34.03
N VAL A 69 -1.74 -10.15 -34.23
CA VAL A 69 -1.37 -11.19 -33.26
C VAL A 69 -0.84 -10.55 -31.97
N GLN A 70 0.09 -9.59 -32.10
CA GLN A 70 0.61 -8.87 -30.94
C GLN A 70 -0.46 -8.02 -30.26
N ALA A 71 -1.28 -7.30 -31.04
CA ALA A 71 -2.36 -6.49 -30.50
C ALA A 71 -3.31 -7.32 -29.63
N LEU A 72 -3.76 -8.46 -30.15
CA LEU A 72 -4.64 -9.38 -29.43
C LEU A 72 -3.97 -9.95 -28.17
N GLY A 73 -2.73 -10.41 -28.24
CA GLY A 73 -2.04 -10.96 -27.06
C GLY A 73 -1.84 -9.93 -25.95
N TYR A 74 -1.51 -8.68 -26.30
CA TYR A 74 -1.43 -7.59 -25.34
C TYR A 74 -2.80 -7.19 -24.76
N PHE A 75 -3.87 -7.17 -25.57
CA PHE A 75 -5.22 -6.93 -25.05
C PHE A 75 -5.73 -8.06 -24.16
N MET A 76 -5.37 -9.32 -24.44
CA MET A 76 -5.63 -10.45 -23.55
C MET A 76 -4.91 -10.25 -22.21
N LEU A 77 -3.64 -9.83 -22.24
CA LEU A 77 -2.90 -9.51 -21.02
C LEU A 77 -3.54 -8.35 -20.24
N ALA A 78 -3.88 -7.25 -20.91
CA ALA A 78 -4.56 -6.12 -20.26
C ALA A 78 -5.89 -6.54 -19.62
N ALA A 79 -6.67 -7.41 -20.28
CA ALA A 79 -7.92 -7.93 -19.74
C ALA A 79 -7.73 -8.85 -18.52
N GLU A 80 -6.70 -9.72 -18.54
CA GLU A 80 -6.29 -10.55 -17.39
C GLU A 80 -5.88 -9.67 -16.20
N LEU A 81 -5.18 -8.56 -16.47
CA LEU A 81 -4.78 -7.56 -15.49
C LEU A 81 -5.92 -6.57 -15.13
N LYS A 82 -7.16 -6.88 -15.54
CA LYS A 82 -8.40 -6.15 -15.19
C LYS A 82 -8.49 -4.72 -15.76
N HIS A 83 -7.84 -4.41 -16.88
CA HIS A 83 -8.05 -3.14 -17.59
C HIS A 83 -9.50 -3.02 -18.08
N GLU A 84 -10.18 -1.92 -17.72
CA GLU A 84 -11.63 -1.72 -17.93
C GLU A 84 -12.04 -1.85 -19.41
N GLN A 85 -11.23 -1.33 -20.33
CA GLN A 85 -11.56 -1.27 -21.77
C GLN A 85 -10.99 -2.43 -22.58
N ALA A 86 -10.15 -3.28 -21.98
CA ALA A 86 -9.42 -4.30 -22.75
C ALA A 86 -10.35 -5.38 -23.31
N LYS A 87 -11.36 -5.82 -22.54
CA LYS A 87 -12.29 -6.87 -22.97
C LYS A 87 -13.13 -6.48 -24.18
N SER A 88 -13.65 -5.25 -24.22
CA SER A 88 -14.46 -4.76 -25.33
C SER A 88 -13.63 -4.61 -26.60
N LEU A 89 -12.41 -4.07 -26.48
CA LEU A 89 -11.49 -3.92 -27.59
C LEU A 89 -11.02 -5.29 -28.12
N LEU A 90 -10.64 -6.21 -27.23
CA LEU A 90 -10.30 -7.59 -27.56
C LEU A 90 -11.41 -8.24 -28.39
N LEU A 91 -12.67 -8.17 -27.93
CA LEU A 91 -13.81 -8.72 -28.67
C LEU A 91 -13.96 -8.10 -30.07
N SER A 92 -13.71 -6.80 -30.21
CA SER A 92 -13.82 -6.12 -31.50
C SER A 92 -12.72 -6.55 -32.48
N VAL A 93 -11.47 -6.65 -32.01
CA VAL A 93 -10.31 -7.02 -32.82
C VAL A 93 -10.37 -8.50 -33.20
N SER A 94 -10.78 -9.37 -32.27
CA SER A 94 -10.89 -10.82 -32.52
C SER A 94 -11.89 -11.17 -33.60
N LYS A 95 -12.94 -10.36 -33.82
CA LYS A 95 -13.94 -10.60 -34.89
C LYS A 95 -13.36 -10.49 -36.30
N ALA A 96 -12.29 -9.71 -36.46
CA ALA A 96 -11.64 -9.49 -37.76
C ALA A 96 -10.41 -10.41 -37.96
N ALA A 97 -10.01 -11.17 -36.93
CA ALA A 97 -8.83 -12.03 -36.97
C ALA A 97 -9.17 -13.42 -37.51
N SER A 98 -8.21 -14.07 -38.19
CA SER A 98 -8.32 -15.47 -38.59
C SER A 98 -8.13 -16.42 -37.42
N GLU A 99 -8.60 -17.66 -37.54
CA GLU A 99 -8.37 -18.70 -36.51
C GLU A 99 -6.87 -18.88 -36.19
N GLN A 100 -6.02 -18.86 -37.22
CA GLN A 100 -4.57 -18.94 -37.05
C GLN A 100 -4.01 -17.74 -36.26
N GLN A 101 -4.52 -16.52 -36.50
CA GLN A 101 -4.09 -15.34 -35.75
C GLN A 101 -4.54 -15.40 -34.29
N LEU A 102 -5.72 -15.95 -34.02
CA LEU A 102 -6.22 -16.14 -32.66
C LEU A 102 -5.37 -17.17 -31.89
N GLU A 103 -5.00 -18.28 -32.54
CA GLU A 103 -4.10 -19.29 -31.95
C GLU A 103 -2.73 -18.69 -31.62
N GLN A 104 -2.11 -17.99 -32.58
CA GLN A 104 -0.82 -17.31 -32.37
C GLN A 104 -0.90 -16.22 -31.29
N ALA A 105 -2.01 -15.48 -31.21
CA ALA A 105 -2.20 -14.45 -30.20
C ALA A 105 -2.31 -15.06 -28.80
N ASN A 106 -2.95 -16.23 -28.69
CA ASN A 106 -3.03 -16.97 -27.44
C ASN A 106 -1.66 -17.49 -26.99
N ASP A 107 -0.84 -18.01 -27.91
CA ASP A 107 0.54 -18.41 -27.61
C ASP A 107 1.38 -17.22 -27.15
N PHE A 108 1.29 -16.09 -27.86
CA PHE A 108 1.97 -14.85 -27.46
C PHE A 108 1.48 -14.34 -26.08
N PHE A 109 0.18 -14.43 -25.80
CA PHE A 109 -0.36 -14.10 -24.48
C PHE A 109 0.20 -15.00 -23.37
N ILE A 110 0.35 -16.30 -23.61
CA ILE A 110 0.95 -17.24 -22.66
C ILE A 110 2.41 -16.83 -22.36
N GLU A 111 3.19 -16.46 -23.38
CA GLU A 111 4.55 -15.96 -23.21
C GLU A 111 4.58 -14.66 -22.39
N LEU A 112 3.69 -13.71 -22.71
CA LEU A 112 3.56 -12.46 -21.97
C LEU A 112 3.22 -12.69 -20.50
N LYS A 113 2.31 -13.62 -20.20
CA LYS A 113 1.91 -13.96 -18.83
C LYS A 113 3.08 -14.48 -17.98
N GLN A 114 4.04 -15.19 -18.58
CA GLN A 114 5.25 -15.67 -17.87
C GLN A 114 6.22 -14.53 -17.51
N ARG A 115 6.15 -13.40 -18.24
CA ARG A 115 6.97 -12.21 -17.98
C ARG A 115 6.45 -11.40 -16.81
N VAL A 116 5.15 -11.45 -16.53
CA VAL A 116 4.54 -10.78 -15.36
C VAL A 116 5.05 -11.42 -14.07
N LYS A 117 5.60 -10.60 -13.17
CA LYS A 117 6.15 -11.03 -11.87
C LYS A 117 5.24 -10.64 -10.71
N ILE A 118 4.48 -9.56 -10.87
CA ILE A 118 3.52 -9.08 -9.88
C ILE A 118 2.12 -9.40 -10.37
N LEU A 119 1.48 -10.37 -9.73
CA LEU A 119 0.08 -10.73 -9.96
C LEU A 119 -0.73 -10.46 -8.69
N ASP A 120 -1.90 -9.82 -8.83
CA ASP A 120 -2.95 -9.60 -7.82
C ASP A 120 -2.45 -9.62 -6.36
N THR A 121 -2.06 -8.45 -5.83
CA THR A 121 -1.49 -8.38 -4.48
C THR A 121 -2.59 -8.44 -3.41
N ASN A 122 -2.61 -9.49 -2.61
CA ASN A 122 -3.59 -9.64 -1.53
C ASN A 122 -3.16 -8.90 -0.26
N LEU A 123 -3.08 -7.58 -0.37
CA LEU A 123 -2.50 -6.67 0.63
C LEU A 123 -3.34 -6.54 1.90
N HIS A 124 -4.57 -7.05 1.90
CA HIS A 124 -5.52 -6.93 3.00
C HIS A 124 -5.39 -8.07 4.02
N ASN A 125 -4.50 -9.04 3.77
CA ASN A 125 -4.42 -10.27 4.55
C ASN A 125 -3.00 -10.61 5.04
N THR A 126 -2.22 -9.61 5.44
CA THR A 126 -1.00 -9.86 6.21
C THR A 126 -1.38 -10.23 7.65
N ARG A 127 -1.53 -11.53 7.90
CA ARG A 127 -1.61 -12.11 9.24
C ARG A 127 -0.43 -11.60 10.06
N ALA A 128 -0.73 -11.08 11.25
CA ALA A 128 0.27 -10.82 12.26
C ALA A 128 0.87 -12.17 12.67
N ASP A 129 2.11 -12.44 12.24
CA ASP A 129 3.01 -13.30 13.02
C ASP A 129 3.02 -12.78 14.46
N SER A 130 3.26 -13.63 15.45
CA SER A 130 3.26 -13.25 16.87
C SER A 130 4.19 -12.07 17.10
N THR A 131 3.64 -10.86 17.09
CA THR A 131 4.40 -9.64 17.27
C THR A 131 4.87 -9.63 18.72
N PRO A 132 6.19 -9.63 18.97
CA PRO A 132 6.74 -9.58 20.33
C PRO A 132 6.15 -8.38 21.08
N GLN A 133 5.73 -8.61 22.31
CA GLN A 133 5.10 -7.56 23.11
C GLN A 133 6.16 -6.53 23.52
N PRO A 134 5.90 -5.23 23.33
CA PRO A 134 6.84 -4.20 23.77
C PRO A 134 6.81 -4.08 25.29
N ILE A 135 7.98 -4.18 25.94
CA ILE A 135 8.14 -3.87 27.37
C ILE A 135 8.14 -2.35 27.59
N LYS A 136 8.80 -1.60 26.70
CA LYS A 136 8.92 -0.15 26.81
C LYS A 136 8.93 0.52 25.45
N ARG A 137 8.03 1.47 25.25
CA ARG A 137 8.02 2.37 24.09
C ARG A 137 8.16 3.81 24.55
N VAL A 138 9.18 4.49 24.04
CA VAL A 138 9.39 5.92 24.24
C VAL A 138 8.74 6.64 23.05
N PRO A 139 7.79 7.56 23.26
CA PRO A 139 7.22 8.32 22.15
C PRO A 139 8.28 9.21 21.51
N PRO A 140 8.21 9.48 20.19
CA PRO A 140 9.11 10.41 19.54
C PRO A 140 8.83 11.86 19.96
N ASP A 141 9.91 12.64 20.11
CA ASP A 141 9.80 14.08 20.34
C ASP A 141 9.25 14.75 19.08
N TYR A 142 8.18 15.53 19.18
CA TYR A 142 7.67 16.30 18.05
C TYR A 142 8.69 17.39 17.67
N PRO A 143 9.18 17.45 16.41
CA PRO A 143 10.12 18.49 16.00
C PRO A 143 9.50 19.89 16.16
N LYS A 144 10.17 20.78 16.90
CA LYS A 144 9.65 22.12 17.22
C LYS A 144 9.25 22.93 15.98
N THR A 145 10.06 22.89 14.93
CA THR A 145 9.80 23.59 13.66
C THR A 145 8.57 23.04 12.96
N ALA A 146 8.39 21.72 12.95
CA ALA A 146 7.20 21.08 12.38
C ALA A 146 5.94 21.43 13.17
N ALA A 147 6.03 21.43 14.51
CA ALA A 147 4.92 21.80 15.37
C ALA A 147 4.48 23.25 15.16
N MET A 148 5.43 24.18 15.08
CA MET A 148 5.16 25.60 14.82
C MET A 148 4.55 25.83 13.43
N ALA A 149 4.91 25.01 12.46
CA ALA A 149 4.39 25.08 11.09
C ALA A 149 3.08 24.30 10.90
N GLY A 150 2.55 23.65 11.95
CA GLY A 150 1.35 22.81 11.85
C GLY A 150 1.51 21.59 10.95
N GLN A 151 2.75 21.16 10.66
CA GLN A 151 3.03 20.03 9.78
C GLN A 151 2.65 18.72 10.46
N PHE A 152 1.77 17.93 9.87
CA PHE A 152 1.47 16.57 10.31
C PHE A 152 2.15 15.55 9.40
N GLY A 153 2.15 14.27 9.81
CA GLY A 153 2.75 13.23 9.00
C GLY A 153 2.92 11.90 9.71
N TYR A 154 3.79 11.06 9.17
CA TYR A 154 4.15 9.79 9.76
C TYR A 154 5.56 9.36 9.38
N VAL A 155 6.07 8.38 10.13
CA VAL A 155 7.26 7.59 9.77
C VAL A 155 6.91 6.12 9.89
N LYS A 156 7.00 5.39 8.79
CA LYS A 156 7.07 3.93 8.79
C LYS A 156 8.52 3.53 8.94
N ALA A 157 8.83 2.84 10.02
CA ALA A 157 10.16 2.37 10.32
C ALA A 157 10.17 0.85 10.41
N ARG A 158 11.31 0.28 10.02
CA ARG A 158 11.63 -1.12 10.24
C ARG A 158 12.90 -1.22 11.06
N PHE A 159 12.99 -2.23 11.90
CA PHE A 159 14.08 -2.33 12.87
C PHE A 159 14.34 -3.76 13.30
N LEU A 160 15.59 -4.00 13.69
CA LEU A 160 16.05 -5.27 14.23
C LEU A 160 16.04 -5.22 15.75
N VAL A 161 15.50 -6.26 16.37
CA VAL A 161 15.56 -6.50 17.81
C VAL A 161 16.47 -7.71 18.06
N ASP A 162 17.41 -7.56 18.98
CA ASP A 162 18.27 -8.67 19.43
C ASP A 162 17.54 -9.63 20.36
N GLU A 163 18.17 -10.77 20.67
CA GLU A 163 17.65 -11.82 21.54
C GLU A 163 17.34 -11.33 22.96
N GLN A 164 17.95 -10.22 23.39
CA GLN A 164 17.71 -9.59 24.68
C GLN A 164 16.58 -8.54 24.63
N GLY A 165 15.92 -8.39 23.47
CA GLY A 165 14.81 -7.46 23.29
C GLY A 165 15.25 -6.00 23.08
N LYS A 166 16.52 -5.74 22.74
CA LYS A 166 17.02 -4.39 22.45
C LYS A 166 17.02 -4.13 20.95
N VAL A 167 16.60 -2.92 20.57
CA VAL A 167 16.67 -2.46 19.18
C VAL A 167 18.11 -2.15 18.79
N THR A 168 18.61 -2.79 17.73
CA THR A 168 20.03 -2.69 17.31
C THR A 168 20.23 -1.96 15.97
N ALA A 169 19.28 -2.08 15.04
CA ALA A 169 19.27 -1.36 13.76
C ALA A 169 17.88 -0.78 13.50
N VAL A 170 17.80 0.42 12.94
CA VAL A 170 16.53 1.10 12.63
C VAL A 170 16.69 1.83 11.31
N ASP A 171 15.65 1.77 10.50
CA ASP A 171 15.57 2.40 9.20
C ASP A 171 14.17 2.91 8.90
N THR A 172 14.10 3.87 8.00
CA THR A 172 12.83 4.42 7.53
C THR A 172 12.46 3.74 6.23
N VAL A 173 11.33 3.03 6.23
CA VAL A 173 10.74 2.44 5.03
C VAL A 173 10.08 3.54 4.20
N ASP A 174 9.37 4.44 4.88
CA ASP A 174 8.63 5.53 4.26
C ASP A 174 8.34 6.62 5.29
N ALA A 175 8.23 7.86 4.84
CA ALA A 175 7.90 8.99 5.68
C ALA A 175 7.23 10.09 4.89
N TYR A 176 6.25 10.71 5.55
CA TYR A 176 5.63 11.93 5.07
C TYR A 176 5.59 12.97 6.18
N PRO A 177 5.98 14.22 5.91
CA PRO A 177 6.83 14.63 4.79
C PRO A 177 8.25 14.06 4.98
N LYS A 178 8.96 13.84 3.88
CA LYS A 178 10.37 13.40 3.92
C LYS A 178 11.23 14.42 4.68
N SER A 179 12.18 13.93 5.45
CA SER A 179 13.17 14.65 6.27
C SER A 179 12.62 15.51 7.41
N VAL A 180 11.38 15.31 7.83
CA VAL A 180 10.76 16.08 8.92
C VAL A 180 10.79 15.31 10.24
N PHE A 181 10.32 14.06 10.24
CA PHE A 181 10.04 13.30 11.46
C PHE A 181 11.00 12.12 11.70
N GLU A 182 11.74 11.70 10.67
CA GLU A 182 12.57 10.48 10.67
C GLU A 182 13.61 10.49 11.78
N ARG A 183 14.32 11.60 11.96
CA ARG A 183 15.35 11.71 13.00
C ARG A 183 14.78 11.54 14.40
N ALA A 184 13.60 12.11 14.66
CA ALA A 184 12.92 11.98 15.94
C ALA A 184 12.42 10.55 16.17
N SER A 185 11.81 9.96 15.15
CA SER A 185 11.34 8.57 15.13
C SER A 185 12.48 7.58 15.40
N ILE A 186 13.59 7.66 14.66
CA ILE A 186 14.74 6.77 14.82
C ILE A 186 15.33 6.89 16.24
N LYS A 187 15.46 8.13 16.76
CA LYS A 187 15.97 8.36 18.13
C LYS A 187 15.06 7.72 19.19
N ALA A 188 13.75 7.75 18.97
CA ALA A 188 12.77 7.14 19.87
C ALA A 188 12.81 5.61 19.81
N ILE A 189 12.76 5.04 18.60
CA ILE A 189 12.74 3.59 18.36
C ILE A 189 13.99 2.92 18.93
N LYS A 190 15.18 3.52 18.79
CA LYS A 190 16.43 3.01 19.40
C LYS A 190 16.37 2.86 20.94
N ARG A 191 15.41 3.52 21.61
CA ARG A 191 15.20 3.46 23.06
C ARG A 191 14.13 2.46 23.47
N TRP A 192 13.48 1.78 22.52
CA TRP A 192 12.45 0.79 22.82
C TRP A 192 13.06 -0.52 23.33
N ARG A 193 12.24 -1.29 24.05
CA ARG A 193 12.57 -2.61 24.58
C ARG A 193 11.40 -3.57 24.36
N TYR A 194 11.72 -4.80 24.02
CA TYR A 194 10.81 -5.90 23.76
C TYR A 194 11.11 -7.07 24.69
N GLU A 195 10.19 -8.03 24.76
CA GLU A 195 10.44 -9.29 25.44
C GLU A 195 11.62 -10.04 24.80
N PRO A 196 12.55 -10.59 25.60
CA PRO A 196 13.61 -11.44 25.09
C PRO A 196 13.07 -12.64 24.30
N SER A 197 13.81 -13.06 23.28
CA SER A 197 13.45 -14.18 22.40
C SER A 197 14.67 -15.04 22.08
N ASN A 198 14.43 -16.28 21.64
CA ASN A 198 15.50 -17.22 21.29
C ASN A 198 16.25 -16.85 20.00
N GLN A 199 15.73 -15.88 19.25
CA GLN A 199 16.29 -15.40 17.99
C GLN A 199 16.01 -13.91 17.82
N LYS A 200 16.79 -13.25 16.97
CA LYS A 200 16.56 -11.87 16.56
C LYS A 200 15.21 -11.73 15.84
N GLN A 201 14.64 -10.54 15.87
CA GLN A 201 13.33 -10.27 15.28
C GLN A 201 13.37 -9.03 14.39
N LEU A 202 12.78 -9.15 13.19
CA LEU A 202 12.57 -8.03 12.29
C LEU A 202 11.16 -7.48 12.47
N LEU A 203 11.05 -6.22 12.87
CA LEU A 203 9.77 -5.58 13.19
C LEU A 203 9.56 -4.32 12.37
N ASN A 204 8.28 -4.02 12.12
CA ASN A 204 7.83 -2.80 11.44
C ASN A 204 6.90 -2.01 12.36
N VAL A 205 6.95 -0.68 12.26
CA VAL A 205 6.07 0.21 13.02
C VAL A 205 5.78 1.48 12.24
N ARG A 206 4.57 2.01 12.42
CA ARG A 206 4.22 3.36 11.99
C ARG A 206 4.12 4.28 13.22
N LEU A 207 4.71 5.46 13.10
CA LEU A 207 4.63 6.54 14.09
C LEU A 207 3.96 7.73 13.43
N ASP A 208 2.74 8.06 13.86
CA ASP A 208 2.00 9.22 13.36
C ASP A 208 2.29 10.47 14.18
N PHE A 209 2.41 11.59 13.49
CA PHE A 209 2.65 12.93 14.03
C PHE A 209 1.45 13.80 13.67
N SER A 210 0.61 14.11 14.64
CA SER A 210 -0.49 15.05 14.50
C SER A 210 -0.53 15.98 15.71
N LEU A 211 -1.06 17.18 15.50
CA LEU A 211 -1.34 18.13 16.58
C LEU A 211 -2.85 18.10 16.87
N SER A 212 -3.24 18.57 18.06
CA SER A 212 -4.64 18.88 18.35
C SER A 212 -5.64 17.71 18.20
N GLY A 213 -5.20 16.46 18.38
CA GLY A 213 -6.10 15.30 18.45
C GLY A 213 -6.30 14.52 17.14
N GLY A 214 -5.62 14.87 16.05
CA GLY A 214 -5.66 14.11 14.80
C GLY A 214 -5.23 14.90 13.57
N VAL A 215 -5.14 14.23 12.43
CA VAL A 215 -4.97 14.82 11.10
C VAL A 215 -6.29 15.47 10.72
N ASP A 216 -6.22 16.75 10.36
CA ASP A 216 -7.38 17.47 9.84
C ASP A 216 -7.70 16.96 8.43
N VAL A 217 -8.81 16.23 8.32
CA VAL A 217 -9.31 15.68 7.06
C VAL A 217 -9.54 16.79 6.01
N SER A 218 -10.00 17.97 6.44
CA SER A 218 -10.23 19.08 5.53
C SER A 218 -8.93 19.70 5.02
N ALA A 219 -7.86 19.70 5.82
CA ALA A 219 -6.54 20.12 5.36
C ALA A 219 -5.97 19.12 4.32
N VAL A 220 -6.21 17.83 4.49
CA VAL A 220 -5.81 16.81 3.51
C VAL A 220 -6.59 16.96 2.20
N GLU A 221 -7.91 17.13 2.28
CA GLU A 221 -8.76 17.42 1.13
C GLU A 221 -8.31 18.67 0.37
N GLU A 222 -7.93 19.74 1.07
CA GLU A 222 -7.37 20.96 0.45
C GLU A 222 -6.08 20.66 -0.33
N ILE A 223 -5.15 19.89 0.24
CA ILE A 223 -3.89 19.50 -0.42
C ILE A 223 -4.19 18.70 -1.70
N VAL A 224 -5.08 17.70 -1.61
CA VAL A 224 -5.46 16.85 -2.74
C VAL A 224 -6.05 17.68 -3.88
N ASN A 225 -6.97 18.60 -3.56
CA ASN A 225 -7.62 19.46 -4.54
C ASN A 225 -6.65 20.50 -5.14
N LYS A 226 -5.85 21.17 -4.30
CA LYS A 226 -4.90 22.20 -4.73
C LYS A 226 -3.87 21.69 -5.72
N HIS A 227 -3.44 20.43 -5.55
CA HIS A 227 -2.44 19.79 -6.40
C HIS A 227 -3.05 18.85 -7.45
N ASN A 228 -4.38 18.81 -7.56
CA ASN A 228 -5.10 17.97 -8.51
C ASN A 228 -4.67 16.48 -8.43
N LEU A 229 -4.34 16.01 -7.23
CA LEU A 229 -3.67 14.72 -7.04
C LEU A 229 -4.54 13.57 -7.54
N TRP A 230 -5.85 13.63 -7.30
CA TRP A 230 -6.78 12.58 -7.72
C TRP A 230 -6.79 12.38 -9.24
N ASN A 231 -6.94 13.47 -10.00
CA ASN A 231 -7.02 13.38 -11.45
C ASN A 231 -5.71 12.87 -12.05
N TYR A 232 -4.56 13.40 -11.61
CA TYR A 232 -3.27 12.89 -12.08
C TYR A 232 -2.99 11.46 -11.65
N ALA A 233 -3.48 11.04 -10.48
CA ALA A 233 -3.36 9.66 -10.02
C ALA A 233 -4.19 8.70 -10.89
N VAL A 234 -5.45 9.07 -11.20
CA VAL A 234 -6.32 8.33 -12.13
C VAL A 234 -5.71 8.25 -13.53
N SER A 235 -5.02 9.29 -13.98
CA SER A 235 -4.30 9.30 -15.26
C SER A 235 -3.01 8.45 -15.28
N GLY A 236 -2.67 7.76 -14.19
CA GLY A 236 -1.52 6.85 -14.16
C GLY A 236 -0.20 7.48 -13.70
N SER A 237 -0.20 8.73 -13.20
CA SER A 237 1.05 9.37 -12.77
C SER A 237 1.58 8.77 -11.47
N PRO A 238 2.72 8.04 -11.48
CA PRO A 238 3.19 7.27 -10.34
C PRO A 238 3.47 8.15 -9.11
N ASN A 239 4.02 9.35 -9.31
CA ASN A 239 4.31 10.29 -8.23
C ASN A 239 3.03 10.83 -7.56
N HIS A 240 1.99 11.11 -8.34
CA HIS A 240 0.70 11.58 -7.81
C HIS A 240 -0.06 10.44 -7.12
N GLN A 241 -0.02 9.23 -7.67
CA GLN A 241 -0.55 8.03 -7.03
C GLN A 241 0.13 7.79 -5.69
N PHE A 242 1.47 7.84 -5.63
CA PHE A 242 2.19 7.66 -4.37
C PHE A 242 1.80 8.72 -3.33
N ALA A 243 1.78 10.00 -3.73
CA ALA A 243 1.40 11.11 -2.85
C ALA A 243 -0.05 11.00 -2.35
N LEU A 244 -0.99 10.64 -3.24
CA LEU A 244 -2.39 10.43 -2.88
C LEU A 244 -2.54 9.25 -1.92
N GLY A 245 -1.87 8.12 -2.19
CA GLY A 245 -1.88 6.95 -1.32
C GLY A 245 -1.38 7.26 0.08
N THR A 246 -0.30 8.05 0.17
CA THR A 246 0.25 8.57 1.43
C THR A 246 -0.76 9.40 2.23
N LEU A 247 -1.45 10.33 1.57
CA LEU A 247 -2.45 11.19 2.21
C LEU A 247 -3.70 10.41 2.65
N LEU A 248 -4.20 9.50 1.82
CA LEU A 248 -5.33 8.64 2.17
C LEU A 248 -4.99 7.70 3.32
N SER A 249 -3.79 7.12 3.33
CA SER A 249 -3.33 6.28 4.44
C SER A 249 -3.23 7.07 5.75
N LEU A 250 -2.94 8.37 5.70
CA LEU A 250 -2.93 9.24 6.88
C LEU A 250 -4.32 9.44 7.48
N VAL A 251 -5.30 9.76 6.65
CA VAL A 251 -6.68 10.01 7.12
C VAL A 251 -7.41 8.71 7.49
N ASP A 252 -7.15 7.60 6.78
CA ASP A 252 -7.68 6.27 7.08
C ASP A 252 -7.32 5.84 8.50
N ILE A 253 -6.02 5.79 8.82
CA ILE A 253 -5.54 5.31 10.13
C ILE A 253 -6.08 6.15 11.29
N GLN A 254 -6.29 7.45 11.07
CA GLN A 254 -6.77 8.36 12.10
C GLN A 254 -8.30 8.48 12.16
N SER A 255 -9.02 7.99 11.14
CA SER A 255 -10.48 8.01 11.11
C SER A 255 -11.10 7.16 12.21
N GLY A 256 -10.46 6.06 12.60
CA GLY A 256 -11.04 5.08 13.51
C GLY A 256 -12.26 4.35 12.93
N ASN A 257 -12.48 4.45 11.62
CA ASN A 257 -13.53 3.74 10.89
C ASN A 257 -12.98 2.41 10.35
N LEU A 258 -13.87 1.49 10.00
CA LEU A 258 -13.51 0.28 9.25
C LEU A 258 -14.07 0.39 7.84
N TYR A 259 -13.27 0.01 6.85
CA TYR A 259 -13.65 0.09 5.44
C TYR A 259 -13.86 -1.30 4.86
N ARG A 260 -14.93 -1.47 4.10
CA ARG A 260 -15.18 -2.61 3.22
C ARG A 260 -15.04 -2.11 1.80
N TYR A 261 -13.98 -2.53 1.13
CA TYR A 261 -13.71 -2.14 -0.23
C TYR A 261 -14.55 -2.99 -1.19
N ASP A 262 -15.37 -2.33 -1.98
CA ASP A 262 -16.20 -2.99 -3.00
C ASP A 262 -15.55 -2.81 -4.38
N PRO A 263 -15.01 -3.88 -4.99
CA PRO A 263 -14.29 -3.78 -6.27
C PRO A 263 -15.18 -3.33 -7.44
N GLU A 264 -16.51 -3.40 -7.30
CA GLU A 264 -17.45 -2.95 -8.33
C GLU A 264 -17.72 -1.44 -8.28
N LEU A 265 -17.28 -0.75 -7.21
CA LEU A 265 -17.43 0.71 -7.11
C LEU A 265 -16.36 1.43 -7.96
N PRO A 266 -16.75 2.41 -8.80
CA PRO A 266 -15.83 3.04 -9.75
C PRO A 266 -14.75 3.86 -9.06
N MET A 267 -13.57 3.94 -9.69
CA MET A 267 -12.44 4.77 -9.23
C MET A 267 -12.71 6.28 -9.37
N THR A 268 -13.61 6.66 -10.26
CA THR A 268 -13.86 8.06 -10.67
C THR A 268 -14.98 8.76 -9.89
N ALA A 269 -15.61 8.08 -8.93
CA ALA A 269 -16.60 8.74 -8.07
C ALA A 269 -15.91 9.87 -7.28
N THR A 270 -16.52 11.06 -7.32
CA THR A 270 -16.09 12.26 -6.57
C THR A 270 -15.54 11.89 -5.20
N THR A 271 -14.32 12.34 -4.89
CA THR A 271 -13.67 12.08 -3.61
C THR A 271 -14.51 12.59 -2.46
N ASP A 272 -15.17 11.69 -1.74
CA ASP A 272 -15.86 12.05 -0.51
C ASP A 272 -14.91 11.83 0.68
N PHE A 273 -14.16 12.86 1.04
CA PHE A 273 -13.28 12.80 2.21
C PHE A 273 -14.05 12.71 3.54
N SER A 274 -15.38 12.93 3.54
CA SER A 274 -16.18 12.82 4.77
C SER A 274 -16.19 11.41 5.36
N VAL A 275 -15.89 10.37 4.55
CA VAL A 275 -15.76 8.99 5.01
C VAL A 275 -14.62 8.79 6.00
N PHE A 276 -13.61 9.66 5.99
CA PHE A 276 -12.47 9.62 6.92
C PHE A 276 -12.69 10.43 8.19
N LYS A 277 -13.79 11.20 8.28
CA LYS A 277 -14.11 11.88 9.53
C LYS A 277 -14.41 10.82 10.59
N ASN A 278 -13.92 11.03 11.81
CA ASN A 278 -14.19 10.12 12.91
C ASN A 278 -15.69 10.13 13.21
N GLN A 279 -16.34 8.97 13.01
CA GLN A 279 -17.77 8.78 13.25
C GLN A 279 -18.04 8.02 14.56
N ALA A 280 -17.00 7.72 15.36
CA ALA A 280 -17.08 6.86 16.53
C ALA A 280 -17.61 7.59 17.77
N GLU A 281 -18.94 7.73 17.84
CA GLU A 281 -19.66 8.07 19.09
C GLU A 281 -20.65 6.97 19.53
N VAL A 282 -20.67 5.85 18.81
CA VAL A 282 -21.63 4.77 19.02
C VAL A 282 -21.14 3.81 20.12
N LYS A 283 -22.03 3.46 21.04
CA LYS A 283 -21.78 2.54 22.16
C LYS A 283 -22.83 1.43 22.17
N VAL A 284 -22.51 0.30 22.75
CA VAL A 284 -23.50 -0.75 23.01
C VAL A 284 -24.44 -0.36 24.15
N ASP A 285 -25.71 -0.76 24.07
CA ASP A 285 -26.67 -0.72 25.18
C ASP A 285 -26.92 -2.11 25.77
N PHE A 286 -25.88 -2.92 25.79
CA PHE A 286 -25.89 -4.28 26.31
C PHE A 286 -24.53 -4.62 26.90
N SER A 287 -24.47 -5.71 27.67
CA SER A 287 -23.25 -6.17 28.33
C SER A 287 -23.09 -7.68 28.19
N GLY A 288 -21.86 -8.17 28.40
CA GLY A 288 -21.58 -9.61 28.40
C GLY A 288 -21.37 -10.25 27.03
N PHE A 289 -21.42 -9.47 25.94
CA PHE A 289 -20.96 -9.93 24.63
C PHE A 289 -19.45 -10.15 24.66
N LEU A 290 -19.02 -11.35 24.25
CA LEU A 290 -17.62 -11.72 24.04
C LEU A 290 -17.49 -12.28 22.62
N GLY A 291 -16.61 -11.68 21.82
CA GLY A 291 -16.41 -12.07 20.42
C GLY A 291 -16.34 -10.88 19.47
N ARG A 292 -16.59 -11.14 18.19
CA ARG A 292 -16.60 -10.15 17.10
C ARG A 292 -17.82 -10.39 16.21
N ALA A 293 -18.45 -9.32 15.76
CA ALA A 293 -19.55 -9.40 14.82
C ALA A 293 -19.57 -8.20 13.87
N LEU A 294 -20.07 -8.42 12.67
CA LEU A 294 -20.46 -7.39 11.72
C LEU A 294 -21.99 -7.37 11.67
N VAL A 295 -22.60 -6.25 12.00
CA VAL A 295 -24.05 -6.17 12.23
C VAL A 295 -24.68 -5.04 11.43
N ARG A 296 -25.87 -5.28 10.87
CA ARG A 296 -26.70 -4.24 10.28
C ARG A 296 -27.56 -3.59 11.36
N VAL A 297 -27.71 -2.28 11.29
CA VAL A 297 -28.30 -1.44 12.33
C VAL A 297 -29.28 -0.47 11.68
N ALA A 298 -30.50 -0.44 12.20
CA ALA A 298 -31.51 0.54 11.82
C ALA A 298 -31.15 1.94 12.33
N ALA A 299 -31.81 2.98 11.77
CA ALA A 299 -31.57 4.38 12.15
C ALA A 299 -31.79 4.66 13.65
N ASP A 300 -32.60 3.86 14.34
CA ASP A 300 -32.88 3.97 15.77
C ASP A 300 -31.88 3.21 16.66
N GLY A 301 -30.82 2.67 16.07
CA GLY A 301 -29.76 1.90 16.74
C GLY A 301 -30.08 0.42 16.94
N THR A 302 -31.24 -0.08 16.52
CA THR A 302 -31.58 -1.51 16.66
C THR A 302 -30.75 -2.36 15.69
N ILE A 303 -30.09 -3.39 16.21
CA ILE A 303 -29.39 -4.37 15.39
C ILE A 303 -30.43 -5.27 14.70
N THR A 304 -30.51 -5.19 13.39
CA THR A 304 -31.50 -5.92 12.57
C THR A 304 -30.95 -7.21 11.98
N GLU A 305 -29.64 -7.31 11.81
CA GLU A 305 -28.98 -8.44 11.16
C GLU A 305 -27.59 -8.68 11.76
N GLN A 306 -27.18 -9.94 11.89
CA GLN A 306 -25.78 -10.33 12.08
C GLN A 306 -25.23 -10.88 10.76
N ILE A 307 -24.52 -10.01 10.02
CA ILE A 307 -23.92 -10.35 8.73
C ILE A 307 -22.84 -11.42 8.92
N SER A 308 -22.04 -11.27 9.97
CA SER A 308 -21.09 -12.29 10.43
C SER A 308 -20.91 -12.19 11.94
N ALA A 309 -20.64 -13.31 12.61
CA ALA A 309 -20.35 -13.33 14.02
C ALA A 309 -19.45 -14.51 14.39
N ASP A 310 -18.46 -14.22 15.23
CA ASP A 310 -17.62 -15.17 15.94
C ASP A 310 -17.80 -14.88 17.43
N VAL A 311 -18.71 -15.62 18.06
CA VAL A 311 -19.11 -15.44 19.46
C VAL A 311 -18.35 -16.44 20.33
N GLU A 312 -17.65 -15.93 21.34
CA GLU A 312 -16.91 -16.80 22.26
C GLU A 312 -17.88 -17.67 23.07
N PRO A 313 -17.55 -18.94 23.36
CA PRO A 313 -18.40 -19.83 24.15
C PRO A 313 -18.77 -19.31 25.55
N LYS A 314 -17.99 -18.36 26.10
CA LYS A 314 -18.22 -17.74 27.41
C LYS A 314 -19.07 -16.47 27.33
N SER A 315 -19.49 -16.05 26.13
CA SER A 315 -20.35 -14.88 25.94
C SER A 315 -21.69 -15.11 26.63
N LYS A 316 -22.21 -14.08 27.32
CA LYS A 316 -23.59 -14.08 27.87
C LYS A 316 -24.62 -13.68 26.82
N VAL A 317 -24.16 -13.23 25.65
CA VAL A 317 -24.97 -12.79 24.54
C VAL A 317 -24.68 -13.72 23.37
N GLU A 318 -25.66 -14.55 23.03
CA GLU A 318 -25.58 -15.51 21.92
C GLU A 318 -25.88 -14.84 20.57
N SER A 319 -26.84 -13.92 20.56
CA SER A 319 -27.25 -13.15 19.39
C SER A 319 -27.28 -11.67 19.71
N LEU A 320 -26.81 -10.87 18.75
CA LEU A 320 -26.87 -9.41 18.81
C LEU A 320 -28.16 -8.86 18.20
N VAL A 321 -28.92 -9.65 17.45
CA VAL A 321 -30.16 -9.21 16.80
C VAL A 321 -31.19 -8.77 17.85
N GLY A 322 -31.79 -7.61 17.63
CA GLY A 322 -32.74 -6.97 18.55
C GLY A 322 -32.10 -6.16 19.67
N LEU A 323 -30.79 -6.30 19.91
CA LEU A 323 -30.07 -5.42 20.84
C LEU A 323 -29.84 -4.04 20.23
N LYS A 324 -29.55 -3.05 21.06
CA LYS A 324 -29.40 -1.65 20.64
C LYS A 324 -27.99 -1.11 20.75
N LEU A 325 -27.65 -0.27 19.80
CA LEU A 325 -26.57 0.70 19.85
C LEU A 325 -27.12 2.08 20.23
N LYS A 326 -26.34 2.84 20.99
CA LYS A 326 -26.63 4.21 21.45
C LYS A 326 -25.64 5.18 20.85
N GLY A 327 -26.11 6.38 20.50
CA GLY A 327 -25.31 7.45 19.89
C GLY A 327 -25.83 7.83 18.51
N LYS A 328 -25.06 8.63 17.78
CA LYS A 328 -25.40 9.03 16.41
C LYS A 328 -25.08 7.87 15.45
N ILE A 329 -26.12 7.24 14.92
CA ILE A 329 -25.98 6.21 13.87
C ILE A 329 -25.70 6.93 12.53
N THR A 330 -24.51 6.72 11.97
CA THR A 330 -24.02 7.39 10.74
C THR A 330 -23.94 6.48 9.53
N THR A 331 -23.96 5.16 9.74
CA THR A 331 -23.97 4.11 8.72
C THR A 331 -24.95 3.00 9.13
N ASP A 332 -25.29 2.11 8.21
CA ASP A 332 -26.16 0.97 8.44
C ASP A 332 -25.41 -0.28 8.90
N VAL A 333 -24.06 -0.32 8.84
CA VAL A 333 -23.27 -1.47 9.29
C VAL A 333 -22.16 -1.09 10.27
N TYR A 334 -22.04 -1.86 11.35
CA TYR A 334 -21.02 -1.68 12.38
C TYR A 334 -20.27 -2.97 12.67
N ASN A 335 -19.00 -2.83 13.03
CA ASN A 335 -18.25 -3.85 13.71
C ASN A 335 -18.46 -3.71 15.22
N VAL A 336 -18.80 -4.82 15.88
CA VAL A 336 -18.90 -4.94 17.33
C VAL A 336 -17.86 -5.96 17.77
N SER A 337 -16.88 -5.55 18.57
CA SER A 337 -15.78 -6.43 18.98
C SER A 337 -15.38 -6.25 20.42
N THR A 338 -14.98 -7.36 21.05
CA THR A 338 -14.51 -7.36 22.43
C THR A 338 -12.99 -7.21 22.46
N TYR A 339 -12.49 -6.35 23.35
CA TYR A 339 -11.06 -6.17 23.60
C TYR A 339 -10.77 -6.15 25.11
N THR A 340 -9.56 -6.59 25.47
CA THR A 340 -9.11 -6.66 26.86
C THR A 340 -8.26 -5.44 27.18
N LEU A 341 -8.60 -4.75 28.26
CA LEU A 341 -7.82 -3.66 28.82
C LEU A 341 -6.61 -4.19 29.60
N PHE A 342 -5.65 -3.31 29.88
CA PHE A 342 -4.44 -3.68 30.65
C PHE A 342 -4.74 -4.22 32.05
N ASP A 343 -5.84 -3.79 32.66
CA ASP A 343 -6.33 -4.27 33.96
C ASP A 343 -7.07 -5.62 33.88
N GLY A 344 -7.13 -6.23 32.69
CA GLY A 344 -7.81 -7.49 32.42
C GLY A 344 -9.31 -7.37 32.19
N HIS A 345 -9.90 -6.17 32.35
CA HIS A 345 -11.32 -5.97 32.06
C HIS A 345 -11.59 -6.01 30.55
N ARG A 346 -12.67 -6.70 30.17
CA ARG A 346 -13.12 -6.75 28.77
C ARG A 346 -14.15 -5.67 28.50
N LYS A 347 -14.01 -4.97 27.38
CA LYS A 347 -14.96 -3.97 26.89
C LYS A 347 -15.38 -4.29 25.46
N VAL A 348 -16.58 -3.85 25.09
CA VAL A 348 -17.06 -3.89 23.72
C VAL A 348 -16.75 -2.56 23.04
N ARG A 349 -16.14 -2.62 21.87
CA ARG A 349 -15.94 -1.52 20.95
C ARG A 349 -16.94 -1.63 19.82
N VAL A 350 -17.48 -0.49 19.40
CA VAL A 350 -18.32 -0.37 18.21
C VAL A 350 -17.61 0.57 17.24
N MET A 351 -17.42 0.13 16.01
CA MET A 351 -16.80 0.92 14.95
C MET A 351 -17.71 0.91 13.71
N PRO A 352 -17.94 2.06 13.06
CA PRO A 352 -18.68 2.09 11.79
C PRO A 352 -17.93 1.29 10.72
N SER A 353 -18.68 0.58 9.88
CA SER A 353 -18.17 -0.15 8.74
C SER A 353 -18.71 0.46 7.45
N LEU A 354 -17.88 1.23 6.76
CA LEU A 354 -18.24 1.98 5.56
C LEU A 354 -17.91 1.16 4.32
N GLN A 355 -18.84 1.05 3.38
CA GLN A 355 -18.58 0.48 2.06
C GLN A 355 -18.07 1.59 1.15
N VAL A 356 -16.86 1.44 0.61
CA VAL A 356 -16.17 2.47 -0.19
C VAL A 356 -15.46 1.84 -1.39
N SER A 357 -15.13 2.64 -2.40
CA SER A 357 -14.28 2.20 -3.51
C SER A 357 -12.85 1.86 -3.01
N PRO A 358 -12.17 0.86 -3.60
CA PRO A 358 -10.74 0.62 -3.38
C PRO A 358 -9.88 1.88 -3.56
N ALA A 359 -10.29 2.82 -4.43
CA ALA A 359 -9.61 4.09 -4.64
C ALA A 359 -9.56 5.00 -3.39
N MET A 360 -10.37 4.72 -2.36
CA MET A 360 -10.28 5.41 -1.08
C MET A 360 -9.18 4.85 -0.17
N SER A 361 -8.49 3.79 -0.59
CA SER A 361 -7.39 3.17 0.16
C SER A 361 -6.04 3.78 -0.21
N GLY A 362 -5.22 4.06 0.80
CA GLY A 362 -3.82 4.41 0.56
C GLY A 362 -3.02 3.27 -0.09
N MET A 363 -3.31 2.02 0.31
CA MET A 363 -2.64 0.83 -0.24
C MET A 363 -2.94 0.63 -1.72
N PHE A 364 -4.18 0.92 -2.15
CA PHE A 364 -4.56 0.84 -3.55
C PHE A 364 -3.66 1.75 -4.41
N TRP A 365 -3.51 3.01 -4.02
CA TRP A 365 -2.71 3.95 -4.79
C TRP A 365 -1.20 3.70 -4.73
N TRP A 366 -0.68 3.17 -3.62
CA TRP A 366 0.71 2.71 -3.60
C TRP A 366 0.94 1.51 -4.52
N GLU A 367 0.01 0.56 -4.60
CA GLU A 367 0.12 -0.54 -5.56
C GLU A 367 0.10 0.00 -6.99
N GLN A 368 -0.83 0.90 -7.32
CA GLN A 368 -0.88 1.55 -8.63
C GLN A 368 0.41 2.30 -8.95
N ALA A 369 0.94 3.08 -8.01
CA ALA A 369 2.21 3.78 -8.18
C ALA A 369 3.37 2.81 -8.44
N ALA A 370 3.40 1.69 -7.71
CA ALA A 370 4.44 0.67 -7.87
C ALA A 370 4.38 0.02 -9.25
N LYS A 371 3.17 -0.32 -9.72
CA LYS A 371 2.94 -0.86 -11.07
C LYS A 371 3.25 0.15 -12.17
N ASN A 372 3.06 1.43 -11.91
CA ASN A 372 3.39 2.53 -12.81
C ASN A 372 4.88 2.97 -12.73
N GLY A 373 5.74 2.21 -12.05
CA GLY A 373 7.19 2.39 -12.08
C GLY A 373 7.81 3.13 -10.88
N SER A 374 7.02 3.53 -9.87
CA SER A 374 7.58 4.22 -8.70
C SER A 374 8.41 3.28 -7.83
N LEU A 375 9.73 3.46 -7.83
CA LEU A 375 10.65 2.70 -6.97
C LEU A 375 10.31 2.84 -5.48
N GLU A 376 9.95 4.04 -5.02
CA GLU A 376 9.51 4.24 -3.63
C GLU A 376 8.29 3.40 -3.29
N ALA A 377 7.29 3.39 -4.17
CA ALA A 377 6.10 2.57 -3.98
C ALA A 377 6.46 1.08 -3.98
N GLN A 378 7.29 0.62 -4.92
CA GLN A 378 7.74 -0.77 -5.01
C GLN A 378 8.45 -1.22 -3.73
N ARG A 379 9.30 -0.38 -3.13
CA ARG A 379 9.96 -0.66 -1.85
C ARG A 379 8.99 -0.71 -0.68
N VAL A 380 7.99 0.16 -0.67
CA VAL A 380 6.89 0.08 0.31
C VAL A 380 6.15 -1.25 0.15
N MET A 381 5.81 -1.64 -1.08
CA MET A 381 5.12 -2.90 -1.37
C MET A 381 5.95 -4.13 -0.97
N ALA A 382 7.26 -4.13 -1.25
CA ALA A 382 8.18 -5.22 -0.88
C ALA A 382 8.28 -5.47 0.62
N ALA A 383 7.95 -4.48 1.46
CA ALA A 383 7.88 -4.67 2.91
C ALA A 383 6.68 -5.52 3.36
N TYR A 384 5.66 -5.69 2.51
CA TYR A 384 4.40 -6.37 2.83
C TYR A 384 4.08 -7.55 1.89
N ASP A 385 4.67 -7.58 0.69
CA ASP A 385 4.37 -8.56 -0.35
C ASP A 385 5.66 -9.18 -0.92
N LYS A 386 5.69 -10.52 -0.94
CA LYS A 386 6.86 -11.31 -1.34
C LYS A 386 7.16 -11.23 -2.84
N GLN A 387 6.16 -10.96 -3.68
CA GLN A 387 6.37 -10.82 -5.13
C GLN A 387 7.17 -9.56 -5.41
N TRP A 388 6.83 -8.47 -4.73
CA TRP A 388 7.57 -7.21 -4.80
C TRP A 388 8.98 -7.33 -4.21
N GLU A 389 9.14 -8.04 -3.08
CA GLU A 389 10.47 -8.37 -2.51
C GLU A 389 11.32 -9.15 -3.54
N ALA A 390 10.78 -10.20 -4.14
CA ALA A 390 11.48 -11.01 -5.12
C ALA A 390 11.83 -10.23 -6.41
N TYR A 391 10.92 -9.39 -6.90
CA TYR A 391 11.15 -8.53 -8.05
C TYR A 391 12.32 -7.58 -7.78
N LEU A 392 12.32 -6.85 -6.66
CA LEU A 392 13.39 -5.90 -6.35
C LEU A 392 14.73 -6.57 -6.04
N LEU A 393 14.74 -7.81 -5.53
CA LEU A 393 15.97 -8.60 -5.42
C LEU A 393 16.56 -8.93 -6.80
N ASN A 394 15.71 -9.28 -7.78
CA ASN A 394 16.15 -9.50 -9.16
C ASN A 394 16.71 -8.21 -9.80
N GLU A 395 16.07 -7.07 -9.54
CA GLU A 395 16.56 -5.74 -9.95
C GLU A 395 17.78 -5.25 -9.15
N GLN A 396 18.24 -6.08 -8.21
CA GLN A 396 19.38 -5.81 -7.36
C GLN A 396 19.27 -4.51 -6.55
N ASP A 397 18.08 -4.24 -6.03
CA ASP A 397 17.84 -3.11 -5.13
C ASP A 397 18.58 -3.31 -3.81
N ALA A 398 19.51 -2.41 -3.52
CA ALA A 398 20.43 -2.53 -2.39
C ALA A 398 19.72 -2.51 -1.03
N GLU A 399 18.62 -1.78 -0.94
CA GLU A 399 17.84 -1.66 0.27
C GLU A 399 17.12 -3.00 0.54
N VAL A 400 16.39 -3.53 -0.44
CA VAL A 400 15.70 -4.82 -0.32
C VAL A 400 16.70 -5.96 -0.06
N MET A 401 17.84 -5.99 -0.75
CA MET A 401 18.93 -6.95 -0.50
C MET A 401 19.35 -6.98 0.97
N ALA A 402 19.54 -5.81 1.59
CA ALA A 402 20.01 -5.75 2.97
C ALA A 402 19.00 -6.35 3.97
N TRP A 403 17.72 -6.07 3.75
CA TRP A 403 16.66 -6.52 4.65
C TRP A 403 16.27 -7.98 4.42
N ALA A 404 16.18 -8.42 3.16
CA ALA A 404 16.02 -9.82 2.82
C ALA A 404 17.22 -10.65 3.34
N GLY A 405 18.45 -10.15 3.20
CA GLY A 405 19.64 -10.80 3.74
C GLY A 405 19.61 -10.95 5.25
N SER A 406 19.18 -9.90 5.97
CA SER A 406 18.98 -9.95 7.42
C SER A 406 17.91 -10.97 7.83
N LYS A 407 16.82 -11.08 7.07
CA LYS A 407 15.77 -12.08 7.29
C LYS A 407 16.28 -13.51 7.06
N LEU A 408 17.01 -13.76 5.97
CA LEU A 408 17.64 -15.05 5.72
C LEU A 408 18.60 -15.46 6.85
N LEU A 409 19.36 -14.52 7.42
CA LEU A 409 20.22 -14.78 8.56
C LEU A 409 19.46 -15.18 9.81
N ILE A 410 18.32 -14.54 10.08
CA ILE A 410 17.40 -14.92 11.17
C ILE A 410 16.86 -16.33 10.95
N ASP A 411 16.51 -16.66 9.70
CA ASP A 411 15.97 -17.97 9.30
C ASP A 411 17.06 -19.07 9.19
N GLY A 412 18.31 -18.77 9.57
CA GLY A 412 19.43 -19.72 9.57
C GLY A 412 20.14 -19.91 8.22
N GLN A 413 19.73 -19.20 7.17
CA GLN A 413 20.32 -19.25 5.82
C GLN A 413 21.55 -18.31 5.73
N ARG A 414 22.60 -18.64 6.51
CA ARG A 414 23.73 -17.73 6.78
C ARG A 414 24.51 -17.28 5.54
N GLU A 415 24.81 -18.20 4.62
CA GLU A 415 25.61 -17.90 3.42
C GLU A 415 24.87 -16.92 2.50
N GLN A 416 23.64 -17.25 2.13
CA GLN A 416 22.80 -16.41 1.27
C GLN A 416 22.53 -15.04 1.89
N GLY A 417 22.23 -15.00 3.20
CA GLY A 417 21.96 -13.75 3.89
C GLY A 417 23.19 -12.83 3.99
N MET A 418 24.37 -13.39 4.26
CA MET A 418 25.62 -12.61 4.23
C MET A 418 25.95 -12.10 2.82
N GLN A 419 25.75 -12.92 1.80
CA GLN A 419 25.97 -12.52 0.40
C GLN A 419 25.10 -11.32 0.01
N LEU A 420 23.82 -11.31 0.37
CA LEU A 420 22.94 -10.17 0.09
C LEU A 420 23.36 -8.91 0.83
N LEU A 421 23.79 -9.01 2.09
CA LEU A 421 24.32 -7.86 2.84
C LEU A 421 25.60 -7.29 2.21
N GLU A 422 26.48 -8.14 1.67
CA GLU A 422 27.69 -7.71 0.97
C GLU A 422 27.38 -7.02 -0.36
N GLN A 423 26.41 -7.54 -1.11
CA GLN A 423 25.94 -6.93 -2.35
C GLN A 423 25.29 -5.55 -2.09
N ALA A 424 24.48 -5.44 -1.04
CA ALA A 424 23.91 -4.17 -0.61
C ALA A 424 25.01 -3.14 -0.23
N LEU A 425 26.04 -3.58 0.48
CA LEU A 425 27.20 -2.75 0.81
C LEU A 425 27.96 -2.28 -0.42
N ALA A 426 28.19 -3.17 -1.39
CA ALA A 426 28.85 -2.84 -2.65
C ALA A 426 28.07 -1.78 -3.46
N LYS A 427 26.75 -1.72 -3.25
CA LYS A 427 25.85 -0.69 -3.81
C LYS A 427 25.69 0.55 -2.91
N ASN A 428 26.60 0.76 -1.97
CA ASN A 428 26.65 1.92 -1.06
C ASN A 428 25.46 2.04 -0.09
N TYR A 429 24.72 0.96 0.15
CA TYR A 429 23.67 0.96 1.17
C TYR A 429 24.29 0.82 2.57
N LYS A 430 24.63 1.96 3.18
CA LYS A 430 25.44 2.04 4.41
C LYS A 430 24.87 1.24 5.59
N LEU A 431 23.55 1.15 5.71
CA LEU A 431 22.93 0.44 6.83
C LEU A 431 23.22 -1.07 6.81
N ALA A 432 23.51 -1.66 5.64
CA ALA A 432 23.92 -3.06 5.57
C ALA A 432 25.20 -3.35 6.39
N ALA A 433 26.07 -2.35 6.62
CA ALA A 433 27.26 -2.51 7.46
C ALA A 433 26.86 -2.76 8.92
N ASP A 434 25.90 -1.98 9.42
CA ASP A 434 25.43 -2.06 10.79
C ASP A 434 24.63 -3.34 11.02
N MET A 435 23.85 -3.79 10.04
CA MET A 435 23.16 -5.08 10.04
C MET A 435 24.14 -6.25 10.04
N LYS A 436 25.13 -6.25 9.15
CA LYS A 436 26.13 -7.32 9.05
C LYS A 436 26.83 -7.56 10.39
N LYS A 437 27.19 -6.49 11.10
CA LYS A 437 27.78 -6.57 12.45
C LYS A 437 26.89 -7.25 13.49
N GLN A 438 25.57 -7.28 13.30
CA GLN A 438 24.66 -7.96 14.24
C GLN A 438 24.68 -9.49 14.08
N PHE A 439 25.16 -10.01 12.94
CA PHE A 439 25.13 -11.43 12.59
C PHE A 439 26.53 -12.07 12.44
N MET A 440 27.59 -11.29 12.70
CA MET A 440 28.95 -11.79 12.87
C MET A 440 29.11 -12.34 14.29
#